data_AF-A0A6F9AIG5-F1
#
_entry.id   AF-A0A6F9AIG5-F1
#
_cell.length_a   1.000
_cell.length_b   1.000
_cell.length_c   1.000
_cell.angle_alpha   90.00
_cell.angle_beta   90.00
_cell.angle_gamma   90.00
#
_symmetry.space_group_name_H-M   'P 1'
#
loop_
_entity.id
_entity.type
_entity.pdbx_description
1 polymer ?
#
loop_
_entity_poly.entity_id
_entity_poly.type
_entity_poly.pdbx_seq_one_letter_code
_entity_poly.pdbx_strand_id
1 'polypeptide(L)'
;VYLKAPMILNGVCVIWKGWIDLQRLDGMGCLEFDEERAQHEDALAQAAFEESRRRTRDFEDRDRSHREELEPRRQQDPSPVTNMGNNADDHKMR
;
A
#
# COMPACT_ATOMS: atom_id res chain seq x y z
N VAL A 1 -12.15 -42.10 -17.33
CA VAL A 1 -11.21 -41.02 -17.73
C VAL A 1 -10.45 -40.54 -16.50
N TYR A 2 -9.16 -40.24 -16.61
CA TYR A 2 -8.34 -39.67 -15.54
C TYR A 2 -8.16 -38.17 -15.73
N LEU A 3 -8.12 -37.44 -14.62
CA LEU A 3 -8.07 -35.99 -14.57
C LEU A 3 -6.98 -35.52 -13.60
N LYS A 4 -6.29 -34.43 -13.97
CA LYS A 4 -5.32 -33.73 -13.13
C LYS A 4 -5.57 -32.23 -13.29
N ALA A 5 -5.82 -31.53 -12.18
CA ALA A 5 -6.13 -30.10 -12.19
C ALA A 5 -5.36 -29.37 -11.08
N PRO A 6 -4.35 -28.55 -11.41
CA PRO A 6 -3.66 -27.70 -10.44
C PRO A 6 -4.50 -26.46 -10.11
N MET A 7 -4.65 -26.12 -8.82
CA MET A 7 -5.51 -25.02 -8.35
C MET A 7 -5.02 -24.42 -7.02
N ILE A 8 -5.50 -23.22 -6.68
CA ILE A 8 -5.27 -22.59 -5.37
C ILE A 8 -6.61 -22.55 -4.64
N LEU A 9 -6.72 -23.25 -3.52
CA LEU A 9 -7.92 -23.30 -2.70
C LEU A 9 -7.65 -22.63 -1.36
N ASN A 10 -8.35 -21.53 -1.06
CA ASN A 10 -8.18 -20.74 0.17
C ASN A 10 -6.71 -20.36 0.45
N GLY A 11 -5.94 -20.07 -0.61
CA GLY A 11 -4.51 -19.74 -0.52
C GLY A 11 -3.57 -20.95 -0.48
N VAL A 12 -4.06 -22.18 -0.53
CA VAL A 12 -3.23 -23.40 -0.54
C VAL A 12 -3.10 -23.93 -1.96
N CYS A 13 -1.86 -24.09 -2.44
CA CYS A 13 -1.58 -24.72 -3.73
C CYS A 13 -1.80 -26.24 -3.65
N VAL A 14 -2.70 -26.75 -4.49
CA VAL A 14 -3.04 -28.17 -4.55
C VAL A 14 -3.19 -28.66 -5.99
N ILE A 15 -3.00 -29.96 -6.17
CA ILE A 15 -3.35 -30.68 -7.40
C ILE A 15 -4.51 -31.61 -7.08
N TRP A 16 -5.65 -31.41 -7.72
CA TRP A 16 -6.72 -32.39 -7.71
C TRP A 16 -6.40 -33.49 -8.73
N LYS A 17 -6.47 -34.75 -8.28
CA LYS A 17 -6.34 -35.93 -9.14
C LYS A 17 -7.53 -36.84 -8.92
N GLY A 18 -8.06 -37.38 -10.00
CA GLY A 18 -9.19 -38.28 -9.91
C GLY A 18 -9.51 -38.99 -11.21
N TRP A 19 -10.55 -39.78 -11.17
CA TRP A 19 -11.09 -40.48 -12.31
C TRP A 19 -12.61 -40.43 -12.31
N ILE A 20 -13.20 -40.53 -13.49
CA ILE A 20 -14.65 -40.60 -13.71
C ILE A 20 -14.97 -41.77 -14.64
N ASP A 21 -15.93 -42.60 -14.26
CA ASP A 21 -16.57 -43.60 -15.11
C ASP A 21 -17.52 -42.90 -16.11
N LEU A 22 -17.33 -43.13 -17.41
CA LEU A 22 -18.11 -42.44 -18.44
C LEU A 22 -19.53 -42.99 -18.62
N GLN A 23 -19.81 -44.21 -18.16
CA GLN A 23 -21.14 -44.81 -18.23
C GLN A 23 -21.95 -44.50 -16.98
N ARG A 24 -21.33 -44.63 -15.81
CA ARG A 24 -21.98 -44.39 -14.52
C ARG A 24 -21.98 -42.93 -14.09
N LEU A 25 -21.12 -42.11 -14.70
CA LEU A 25 -20.92 -40.69 -14.38
C LEU A 25 -20.56 -40.45 -12.91
N ASP A 26 -19.92 -41.43 -12.28
CA ASP A 26 -19.37 -41.33 -10.93
C ASP A 26 -17.86 -41.50 -10.94
N GLY A 27 -17.23 -41.25 -9.80
CA GLY A 27 -15.79 -41.23 -9.73
C GLY A 27 -15.27 -40.92 -8.34
N MET A 28 -13.95 -40.87 -8.22
CA MET A 28 -13.25 -40.52 -6.99
C MET A 28 -12.07 -39.61 -7.31
N GLY A 29 -11.74 -38.74 -6.39
CA GLY A 29 -10.54 -37.92 -6.47
C GLY A 29 -10.08 -37.47 -5.10
N CYS A 30 -8.81 -37.09 -5.03
CA CYS A 30 -8.17 -36.54 -3.84
C CYS A 30 -7.41 -35.26 -4.20
N LEU A 31 -7.06 -34.50 -3.16
CA LEU A 31 -6.20 -33.35 -3.24
C LEU A 31 -4.81 -33.74 -2.77
N GLU A 32 -3.80 -33.35 -3.52
CA GLU A 32 -2.39 -33.43 -3.13
C GLU A 32 -1.84 -32.01 -2.99
N PHE A 33 -0.97 -31.80 -2.01
CA PHE A 33 -0.28 -30.52 -1.85
C PHE A 33 0.75 -30.33 -2.98
N ASP A 34 0.78 -29.13 -3.55
CA ASP A 34 1.73 -28.75 -4.60
C ASP A 34 2.83 -27.87 -4.01
N GLU A 35 3.88 -28.51 -3.48
CA GLU A 35 4.97 -27.82 -2.78
C GLU A 35 5.75 -26.87 -3.69
N GLU A 36 6.01 -27.29 -4.94
CA GLU A 36 6.74 -26.47 -5.91
C GLU A 36 5.97 -25.18 -6.22
N ARG A 37 4.67 -25.30 -6.52
CA ARG A 37 3.84 -24.11 -6.75
C ARG A 37 3.67 -23.28 -5.48
N ALA A 38 3.52 -23.90 -4.32
CA ALA A 38 3.41 -23.17 -3.06
C ALA A 38 4.63 -22.27 -2.83
N GLN A 39 5.85 -22.78 -3.04
CA GLN A 39 7.08 -21.99 -2.91
C GLN A 39 7.13 -20.82 -3.91
N HIS A 40 6.69 -21.06 -5.15
CA HIS A 40 6.67 -20.02 -6.17
C HIS A 40 5.67 -18.91 -5.84
N GLU A 41 4.44 -19.28 -5.48
CA GLU A 41 3.37 -18.36 -5.10
C GLU A 41 3.72 -17.59 -3.81
N ASP A 42 4.37 -18.23 -2.83
CA ASP A 42 4.87 -17.56 -1.63
C ASP A 42 5.92 -16.49 -1.97
N ALA A 43 6.85 -16.78 -2.87
CA ALA A 43 7.85 -15.80 -3.30
C ALA A 43 7.19 -14.60 -4.03
N LEU A 44 6.20 -14.86 -4.87
CA LEU A 44 5.39 -13.82 -5.53
C LEU A 44 4.62 -12.97 -4.52
N ALA A 45 3.98 -13.61 -3.53
CA ALA A 45 3.24 -12.92 -2.48
C ALA A 45 4.17 -12.05 -1.61
N GLN A 46 5.35 -12.56 -1.27
CA GLN A 46 6.38 -11.79 -0.54
C GLN A 46 6.83 -10.57 -1.35
N ALA A 47 7.13 -10.74 -2.63
CA ALA A 47 7.54 -9.64 -3.50
C ALA A 47 6.44 -8.56 -3.61
N ALA A 48 5.19 -8.97 -3.79
CA ALA A 48 4.05 -8.06 -3.83
C ALA A 48 3.85 -7.31 -2.50
N PHE A 49 4.03 -8.01 -1.37
CA PHE A 49 3.94 -7.41 -0.05
C PHE A 49 5.06 -6.40 0.22
N GLU A 50 6.29 -6.74 -0.13
CA GLU A 50 7.45 -5.85 0.00
C GLU A 50 7.31 -4.61 -0.88
N GLU A 51 6.83 -4.78 -2.12
CA GLU A 51 6.57 -3.66 -3.01
C GLU A 51 5.50 -2.73 -2.44
N SER A 52 4.39 -3.29 -1.95
CA SER A 52 3.33 -2.52 -1.30
C SER A 52 3.85 -1.75 -0.09
N ARG A 53 4.62 -2.43 0.77
CA ARG A 53 5.25 -1.83 1.95
C ARG A 53 6.22 -0.70 1.58
N ARG A 54 7.03 -0.88 0.54
CA ARG A 54 7.96 0.13 0.04
C ARG A 54 7.22 1.37 -0.48
N ARG A 55 6.16 1.18 -1.28
CA ARG A 55 5.34 2.29 -1.81
C ARG A 55 4.71 3.11 -0.68
N THR A 56 4.20 2.45 0.36
CA THR A 56 3.65 3.15 1.54
C THR A 56 4.71 3.98 2.24
N ARG A 57 5.90 3.41 2.48
CA ARG A 57 7.01 4.14 3.12
C ARG A 57 7.50 5.33 2.29
N ASP A 58 7.69 5.13 0.99
CA ASP A 58 8.13 6.20 0.08
C ASP A 58 7.13 7.37 0.06
N PHE A 59 5.84 7.09 0.25
CA PHE A 59 4.80 8.11 0.36
C PHE A 59 4.88 8.87 1.69
N GLU A 60 5.01 8.16 2.81
CA GLU A 60 5.18 8.76 4.15
C GLU A 60 6.43 9.65 4.23
N ASP A 61 7.55 9.21 3.64
CA ASP A 61 8.81 9.96 3.64
C ASP A 61 8.70 11.24 2.80
N ARG A 62 7.96 11.20 1.67
CA ARG A 62 7.68 12.40 0.86
C ARG A 62 6.77 13.39 1.57
N ASP A 63 5.72 12.92 2.24
CA ASP A 63 4.81 13.78 3.00
C ASP A 63 5.57 14.51 4.13
N ARG A 64 6.42 13.78 4.86
CA ARG A 64 7.28 14.36 5.88
C ARG A 64 8.24 15.40 5.30
N SER A 65 8.95 15.06 4.23
CA SER A 65 9.92 15.97 3.59
C SER A 65 9.24 17.25 3.08
N HIS A 66 8.04 17.13 2.49
CA HIS A 66 7.25 18.27 2.03
C HIS A 66 6.81 19.16 3.20
N ARG A 67 6.40 18.58 4.33
CA ARG A 67 6.08 19.34 5.54
C ARG A 67 7.30 20.06 6.11
N GLU A 68 8.45 19.38 6.19
CA GLU A 68 9.71 19.95 6.68
C GLU A 68 10.22 21.09 5.77
N GLU A 69 9.95 21.06 4.46
CA GLU A 69 10.26 22.16 3.52
C GLU A 69 9.35 23.39 3.69
N LEU A 70 8.09 23.19 4.09
CA LEU A 70 7.13 24.26 4.29
C LEU A 70 7.28 24.98 5.65
N GLU A 71 7.76 24.30 6.69
CA GLU A 71 7.99 24.89 8.02
C GLU A 71 9.02 26.06 8.04
N PRO A 72 10.16 26.04 7.32
CA PRO A 72 11.11 27.17 7.30
C PRO A 72 10.62 28.40 6.52
N ARG A 73 9.68 28.26 5.57
CA ARG A 73 9.11 29.44 4.86
C ARG A 73 8.13 30.24 5.70
N ARG A 74 7.53 29.64 6.73
CA ARG A 74 6.64 30.36 7.66
C ARG A 74 7.37 31.22 8.69
N GLN A 75 8.70 31.07 8.83
CA GLN A 75 9.53 31.92 9.71
C GLN A 75 10.23 33.06 8.95
N GLN A 76 10.04 33.20 7.63
CA GLN A 76 10.68 34.23 6.80
C GLN A 76 9.70 35.24 6.16
N ASP A 77 8.55 35.50 6.77
CA ASP A 77 7.76 36.70 6.45
C ASP A 77 8.12 37.83 7.42
N PRO A 78 9.03 38.77 7.07
CA PRO A 78 9.14 40.02 7.80
C PRO A 78 7.87 40.84 7.53
N SER A 79 7.15 41.17 8.59
CA SER A 79 5.99 42.06 8.52
C SER A 79 6.37 43.38 7.83
N PRO A 80 5.59 43.90 6.86
CA PRO A 80 5.86 45.20 6.30
C PRO A 80 5.54 46.26 7.37
N VAL A 81 6.61 46.85 7.93
CA VAL A 81 6.55 47.99 8.82
C VAL A 81 5.79 49.11 8.12
N THR A 82 4.54 49.35 8.52
CA THR A 82 3.76 50.48 8.01
C THR A 82 4.04 51.68 8.90
N ASN A 83 4.79 52.61 8.33
CA ASN A 83 5.15 53.92 8.85
C ASN A 83 3.90 54.71 9.28
N MET A 84 3.67 54.84 10.58
CA MET A 84 2.69 55.76 11.18
C MET A 84 3.43 56.78 12.03
N GLY A 85 4.05 57.74 11.35
CA GLY A 85 4.56 58.96 11.95
C GLY A 85 4.03 60.14 11.16
N ASN A 86 2.94 60.75 11.65
CA ASN A 86 2.64 62.19 11.52
C ASN A 86 1.30 62.50 12.19
N ASN A 87 1.36 63.00 13.44
CA ASN A 87 0.99 64.38 13.74
C ASN A 87 1.17 64.60 15.25
N ALA A 88 2.22 65.36 15.58
CA ALA A 88 2.27 66.11 16.81
C ALA A 88 1.39 67.36 16.69
N ASP A 89 0.98 67.86 17.85
CA ASP A 89 0.19 69.07 18.12
C ASP A 89 -1.33 68.91 17.88
N ASP A 90 -2.23 69.17 18.83
CA ASP A 90 -2.19 70.27 19.78
C ASP A 90 -3.12 70.04 21.01
N HIS A 91 -2.55 70.25 22.20
CA HIS A 91 -3.08 70.95 23.38
C HIS A 91 -4.43 70.60 24.05
N LYS A 92 -4.29 70.08 25.28
CA LYS A 92 -4.88 70.55 26.56
C LYS A 92 -6.42 70.65 26.73
N MET A 93 -6.87 69.89 27.73
CA MET A 93 -7.76 70.31 28.84
C MET A 93 -9.07 71.03 28.46
N ARG A 94 -10.17 70.28 28.40
CA ARG A 94 -11.35 70.37 29.29
C ARG A 94 -12.62 69.88 28.59
#